data_AF-A0A183K346-F1
#
_entry.id   AF-A0A183K346-F1
#
_cell.length_a   1.000
_cell.length_b   1.000
_cell.length_c   1.000
_cell.angle_alpha   90.00
_cell.angle_beta   90.00
_cell.angle_gamma   90.00
#
_symmetry.space_group_name_H-M   'P 1'
#
loop_
_entity.id
_entity.type
_entity.pdbx_description
1 polymer ?
#
loop_
_entity_poly.entity_id
_entity_poly.type
_entity_poly.pdbx_seq_one_letter_code
_entity_poly.pdbx_strand_id
1 'polypeptide(L)'
;MITEAITDAGVLLGLPRPIAQKLIVNTILGSAVMMQKTGKSTTELKNEVCSPGGTTIQGVYALEKGNLRATLMDAVQKVCARGEELSKKS
;
A
#
# COMPACT_ATOMS: atom_id res chain seq x y z
N MET A 1 -10.06 4.99 -1.38
CA MET A 1 -9.34 4.87 -0.09
C MET A 1 -7.81 4.94 -0.22
N ILE A 2 -7.04 3.86 -0.44
CA ILE A 2 -5.55 3.95 -0.39
C ILE A 2 -4.98 4.85 -1.50
N THR A 3 -5.34 4.57 -2.76
CA THR A 3 -4.89 5.37 -3.93
C THR A 3 -5.31 6.82 -3.85
N GLU A 4 -6.53 7.05 -3.40
CA GLU A 4 -7.13 8.36 -3.19
C GLU A 4 -6.40 9.15 -2.09
N ALA A 5 -6.14 8.55 -0.93
CA ALA A 5 -5.40 9.20 0.15
C ALA A 5 -3.99 9.62 -0.29
N ILE A 6 -3.31 8.78 -1.08
CA ILE A 6 -1.98 9.11 -1.61
C ILE A 6 -2.07 10.17 -2.71
N THR A 7 -3.13 10.14 -3.53
CA THR A 7 -3.40 11.21 -4.51
C THR A 7 -3.60 12.54 -3.81
N ASP A 8 -4.42 12.57 -2.75
CA ASP A 8 -4.70 13.77 -1.98
C ASP A 8 -3.47 14.28 -1.26
N ALA A 9 -2.59 13.39 -0.76
CA ALA A 9 -1.27 13.78 -0.26
C ALA A 9 -0.42 14.46 -1.36
N GLY A 10 -0.45 13.94 -2.59
CA GLY A 10 0.21 14.59 -3.73
C GLY A 10 -0.35 15.99 -4.00
N VAL A 11 -1.67 16.16 -3.95
CA VAL A 11 -2.34 17.46 -4.12
C VAL A 11 -1.97 18.42 -2.98
N LEU A 12 -1.97 17.94 -1.74
CA LEU A 12 -1.54 18.70 -0.56
C LEU A 12 -0.09 19.20 -0.71
N LEU A 13 0.77 18.40 -1.34
CA LEU A 13 2.17 18.73 -1.62
C LEU A 13 2.35 19.54 -2.92
N GLY A 14 1.26 19.99 -3.55
CA GLY A 14 1.30 20.91 -4.70
C GLY A 14 1.23 20.25 -6.08
N LEU A 15 1.04 18.94 -6.17
CA LEU A 15 0.86 18.28 -7.48
C LEU A 15 -0.55 18.54 -8.03
N PRO A 16 -0.70 18.82 -9.34
CA PRO A 16 -2.01 18.78 -9.97
C PRO A 16 -2.64 17.40 -9.82
N ARG A 17 -3.92 17.34 -9.44
CA ARG A 17 -4.63 16.07 -9.20
C ARG A 17 -4.46 15.03 -10.33
N PRO A 18 -4.59 15.38 -11.62
CA PRO A 18 -4.40 14.40 -12.70
C PRO A 18 -2.99 13.79 -12.72
N ILE A 19 -1.97 14.57 -12.34
CA ILE A 19 -0.59 14.10 -12.26
C ILE A 19 -0.41 13.19 -11.04
N ALA A 20 -0.90 13.60 -9.87
CA ALA A 20 -0.84 12.78 -8.66
C ALA A 20 -1.51 11.41 -8.87
N GLN A 21 -2.69 11.39 -9.50
CA GLN A 21 -3.41 10.16 -9.86
C GLN A 21 -2.59 9.26 -10.80
N LYS A 22 -2.02 9.84 -11.86
CA LYS A 22 -1.21 9.08 -12.82
C LYS A 22 0.02 8.47 -12.16
N LEU A 23 0.69 9.21 -11.28
CA LEU A 23 1.86 8.73 -10.56
C LEU A 23 1.49 7.55 -9.65
N ILE A 24 0.47 7.67 -8.80
CA ILE A 24 0.13 6.60 -7.86
C ILE A 24 -0.31 5.31 -8.57
N VAL A 25 -1.08 5.42 -9.67
CA VAL A 25 -1.49 4.25 -10.46
C VAL A 25 -0.27 3.51 -11.01
N ASN A 26 0.67 4.24 -11.61
CA ASN A 26 1.88 3.63 -12.17
C ASN A 26 2.83 3.10 -11.09
N THR A 27 2.91 3.76 -9.92
CA THR A 27 3.69 3.26 -8.78
C THR A 27 3.16 1.91 -8.31
N ILE A 28 1.85 1.78 -8.10
CA ILE A 28 1.24 0.52 -7.65
C ILE A 28 1.40 -0.56 -8.71
N LEU A 29 1.17 -0.24 -9.98
CA LEU A 29 1.36 -1.17 -11.09
C LEU A 29 2.81 -1.66 -11.15
N GLY A 30 3.77 -0.75 -11.05
CA GLY A 30 5.20 -1.07 -11.03
C GLY A 30 5.56 -2.00 -9.88
N SER A 31 5.06 -1.75 -8.67
CA SER A 31 5.26 -2.62 -7.51
C SER A 31 4.70 -4.02 -7.74
N ALA A 32 3.48 -4.14 -8.27
CA ALA A 32 2.86 -5.44 -8.57
C ALA A 32 3.66 -6.22 -9.63
N VAL A 33 4.09 -5.54 -10.69
CA VAL A 33 4.93 -6.14 -11.74
C VAL A 33 6.27 -6.62 -11.18
N MET A 34 6.90 -5.85 -10.30
CA MET A 34 8.16 -6.24 -9.65
C MET A 34 8.00 -7.49 -8.77
N MET A 35 6.91 -7.56 -8.01
CA MET A 35 6.58 -8.74 -7.20
C MET A 35 6.42 -10.00 -8.06
N GLN A 36 5.70 -9.88 -9.18
CA GLN A 36 5.49 -11.01 -10.08
C GLN A 36 6.76 -11.45 -10.80
N LYS A 37 7.57 -10.49 -11.29
CA LYS A 37 8.74 -10.80 -12.14
C LYS A 37 9.94 -11.33 -11.36
N THR A 38 10.15 -10.87 -10.14
CA THR A 38 11.40 -11.16 -9.40
C THR A 38 11.30 -12.41 -8.52
N GLY A 39 10.09 -12.82 -8.13
CA GLY A 39 9.88 -13.90 -7.15
C GLY A 39 10.42 -13.60 -5.75
N LYS A 40 10.92 -12.38 -5.50
CA LYS A 40 11.45 -11.95 -4.20
C LYS A 40 10.30 -11.76 -3.20
N SER A 41 10.61 -11.95 -1.93
CA SER A 41 9.67 -11.62 -0.86
C SER A 41 9.39 -10.11 -0.81
N THR A 42 8.25 -9.73 -0.24
CA THR A 42 7.87 -8.33 -0.05
C THR A 42 8.85 -7.57 0.85
N THR A 43 9.48 -8.27 1.81
CA THR A 43 10.50 -7.68 2.69
C THR A 43 11.77 -7.33 1.90
N GLU A 44 12.22 -8.22 1.01
CA GLU A 44 13.38 -7.97 0.16
C GLU A 44 13.14 -6.78 -0.77
N LEU A 45 12.00 -6.76 -1.48
CA LEU A 45 11.65 -5.67 -2.40
C LEU A 45 11.52 -4.32 -1.67
N LYS A 46 10.95 -4.31 -0.46
CA LYS A 46 10.90 -3.11 0.39
C LYS A 46 12.31 -2.63 0.75
N ASN A 47 13.21 -3.54 1.11
CA ASN A 47 14.58 -3.18 1.50
C ASN A 47 15.39 -2.63 0.33
N GLU A 48 15.15 -3.11 -0.90
CA GLU A 48 15.81 -2.60 -2.12
C GLU A 48 15.52 -1.13 -2.41
N VAL A 49 14.38 -0.61 -1.96
CA VAL A 49 13.98 0.79 -2.14
C VAL A 49 14.17 1.65 -0.89
N CYS A 50 14.64 1.06 0.22
CA CYS A 50 14.87 1.74 1.48
C CYS A 50 16.37 1.86 1.79
N SER A 51 16.94 3.02 1.54
CA SER A 51 18.32 3.32 1.93
C SER A 51 18.42 3.71 3.41
N PRO A 52 19.55 3.43 4.10
CA PRO A 52 19.79 3.91 5.46
C PRO A 52 19.63 5.43 5.58
N GLY A 53 18.76 5.89 6.48
CA GLY A 53 18.47 7.32 6.69
C GLY A 53 17.71 8.01 5.54
N GLY A 54 17.29 7.27 4.51
CA GLY A 54 16.61 7.83 3.34
C GLY A 54 15.16 8.27 3.59
N THR A 55 14.56 8.93 2.60
CA THR A 55 13.17 9.42 2.68
C THR A 55 12.15 8.28 2.70
N THR A 56 12.38 7.21 1.94
CA THR A 56 11.46 6.05 1.88
C THR A 56 11.29 5.39 3.23
N ILE A 57 12.37 5.20 3.99
CA ILE A 57 12.29 4.53 5.30
C ILE A 57 11.58 5.40 6.34
N GLN A 58 11.65 6.73 6.23
CA GLN A 58 10.83 7.65 7.05
C GLN A 58 9.34 7.51 6.73
N GLY A 59 9.00 7.36 5.45
CA GLY A 59 7.62 7.06 5.01
C GLY A 59 7.12 5.73 5.60
N VAL A 60 7.93 4.67 5.50
CA VAL A 60 7.60 3.36 6.10
C VAL A 60 7.38 3.51 7.61
N TYR A 61 8.27 4.20 8.32
CA TYR A 61 8.13 4.44 9.76
C TYR A 61 6.82 5.16 10.12
N ALA A 62 6.42 6.17 9.36
CA ALA A 62 5.14 6.86 9.55
C ALA A 62 3.93 5.93 9.35
N LEU A 63 3.99 5.04 8.36
CA LEU A 63 2.93 4.04 8.13
C LEU A 63 2.83 3.02 9.29
N GLU A 64 3.97 2.59 9.84
CA GLU A 64 3.97 1.70 11.02
C GLU A 64 3.40 2.41 12.25
N LYS A 65 3.79 3.68 12.49
CA LYS A 65 3.24 4.50 13.58
C LYS A 65 1.71 4.67 13.46
N GLY A 66 1.20 4.67 12.22
CA GLY A 66 -0.23 4.69 11.91
C GLY A 66 -0.95 3.34 12.02
N ASN A 67 -0.29 2.27 12.47
CA ASN A 67 -0.85 0.92 12.58
C ASN A 67 -1.43 0.36 11.26
N LEU A 68 -0.84 0.71 10.11
CA LEU A 68 -1.38 0.33 8.81
C LEU A 68 -1.49 -1.19 8.65
N ARG A 69 -0.45 -1.94 9.01
CA ARG A 69 -0.46 -3.41 8.90
C ARG A 69 -1.58 -4.05 9.71
N ALA A 70 -1.70 -3.66 10.97
CA ALA A 70 -2.75 -4.16 11.86
C ALA A 70 -4.14 -3.88 11.28
N THR A 71 -4.34 -2.67 10.75
CA THR A 71 -5.63 -2.25 10.16
C THR A 71 -5.98 -3.06 8.92
N LEU A 72 -5.02 -3.30 8.03
CA LEU A 72 -5.25 -4.10 6.81
C LEU A 72 -5.49 -5.57 7.14
N MET A 73 -4.76 -6.13 8.11
CA MET A 73 -4.95 -7.52 8.54
C MET A 73 -6.35 -7.73 9.14
N ASP A 74 -6.79 -6.84 10.04
CA ASP A 74 -8.12 -6.88 10.64
C ASP A 74 -9.22 -6.76 9.57
N ALA A 75 -9.06 -5.87 8.60
CA ALA A 75 -10.01 -5.72 7.50
C ALA A 75 -10.17 -7.02 6.70
N VAL A 76 -9.07 -7.70 6.35
CA VAL A 76 -9.12 -8.99 5.63
C VAL A 76 -9.76 -10.07 6.48
N GLN A 77 -9.42 -10.17 7.76
CA GLN A 77 -10.03 -11.16 8.67
C GLN A 77 -11.55 -10.99 8.76
N LYS A 78 -12.03 -9.76 8.90
CA LYS A 78 -13.47 -9.45 8.94
C LYS A 78 -14.18 -9.82 7.63
N VAL A 79 -13.53 -9.57 6.48
CA VAL A 79 -14.06 -9.99 5.17
C VAL A 79 -14.18 -11.51 5.09
N CYS A 80 -13.15 -12.26 5.51
CA CYS A 80 -13.17 -13.73 5.50
C CYS A 80 -14.25 -14.28 6.44
N ALA A 81 -14.31 -13.81 7.68
CA ALA A 81 -15.30 -14.24 8.66
C ALA A 81 -16.73 -14.02 8.14
N ARG A 82 -16.99 -12.85 7.55
CA ARG A 82 -18.29 -12.57 6.95
C ARG A 82 -18.61 -13.47 5.76
N GLY A 83 -17.61 -13.77 4.93
CA GLY A 83 -17.76 -14.70 3.79
C GLY A 83 -18.20 -16.10 4.25
N GLU A 84 -17.60 -16.62 5.31
CA GLU A 84 -17.98 -17.92 5.88
C GLU A 84 -19.40 -17.93 6.47
N GLU A 85 -19.79 -16.87 7.18
CA GLU A 85 -21.15 -16.72 7.69
C GLU A 85 -22.21 -16.75 6.58
N LEU A 86 -21.92 -16.07 5.47
CA LEU A 86 -22.82 -16.03 4.30
C LEU A 86 -22.88 -17.39 3.61
N SER A 87 -21.77 -18.11 3.50
CA SER A 87 -21.73 -19.44 2.89
C SER A 87 -22.46 -20.51 3.71
N LYS A 88 -22.52 -20.38 5.05
CA LYS A 88 -23.25 -21.31 5.93
C LYS A 88 -24.77 -21.08 5.93
N LYS A 89 -25.23 -19.95 5.36
CA LYS A 89 -26.66 -19.58 5.26
C LYS A 89 -27.29 -19.90 3.89
N SER A 90 -26.48 -20.35 2.93
CA SER A 90 -26.91 -20.85 1.61
C SER A 90 -26.91 -22.37 1.62
#